data_AF-A0AAA9ZQB7-F1
#
_entry.id   AF-A0AAA9ZQB7-F1
#
_cell.length_a   1.000
_cell.length_b   1.000
_cell.length_c   1.000
_cell.angle_alpha   90.00
_cell.angle_beta   90.00
_cell.angle_gamma   90.00
#
_symmetry.space_group_name_H-M   'P 1'
#
loop_
_entity.id
_entity.type
_entity.pdbx_description
1 polymer ?
#
loop_
_entity_poly.entity_id
_entity_poly.type
_entity_poly.pdbx_seq_one_letter_code
_entity_poly.pdbx_strand_id
1 'polypeptide(L)'
;MFQERRLYGLAKVRVTVDGGTNRWVDFVKEHIGPEEQLKAPDLVTGDFDSCTDESMSYVTRLNCRIIKTPDQNATDFTKSLMTLQSTGYANKISRVLVLCESSGRLDQIMANINTLFLAGKILPKTPVFLRSSNSLSWLLPAGNHLIAIPPRLVHEHIWCSLIPVGHRAVCSTSGLRWNLDNRVTEFGSLVSTSNTYAEEEVEIKTDGPLLWCMGTSPKDM
;
A
#
# COMPACT_ATOMS: atom_id res chain seq x y z
N MET A 1 -4.06 12.38 9.00
CA MET A 1 -3.74 12.04 10.41
C MET A 1 -4.88 11.34 11.16
N PHE A 2 -6.10 11.91 11.23
CA PHE A 2 -7.24 11.24 11.90
C PHE A 2 -7.72 9.96 11.19
N GLN A 3 -7.57 9.89 9.86
CA GLN A 3 -8.02 8.73 9.08
C GLN A 3 -7.14 7.51 9.31
N GLU A 4 -5.82 7.68 9.32
CA GLU A 4 -4.84 6.60 9.54
C GLU A 4 -5.01 5.99 10.93
N ARG A 5 -5.23 6.84 11.93
CA ARG A 5 -5.53 6.41 13.30
C ARG A 5 -6.80 5.54 13.36
N ARG A 6 -7.88 5.96 12.68
CA ARG A 6 -9.12 5.19 12.61
C ARG A 6 -8.89 3.84 11.92
N LEU A 7 -8.19 3.82 10.79
CA LEU A 7 -7.86 2.60 10.06
C LEU A 7 -7.04 1.63 10.93
N TYR A 8 -6.06 2.15 11.66
CA TYR A 8 -5.25 1.40 12.61
C TYR A 8 -6.09 0.80 13.76
N GLY A 9 -7.04 1.58 14.30
CA GLY A 9 -7.95 1.11 15.35
C GLY A 9 -8.90 -0.01 14.90
N LEU A 10 -9.32 0.02 13.63
CA LEU A 10 -10.19 -0.97 13.00
C LEU A 10 -9.44 -2.21 12.47
N ALA A 11 -8.12 -2.12 12.27
CA ALA A 11 -7.34 -3.23 11.77
C ALA A 11 -7.43 -4.47 12.68
N LYS A 12 -7.52 -5.66 12.07
CA LYS A 12 -7.54 -6.92 12.82
C LYS A 12 -6.14 -7.38 13.21
N VAL A 13 -5.14 -6.99 12.42
CA VAL A 13 -3.71 -7.25 12.67
C VAL A 13 -2.96 -5.96 12.37
N ARG A 14 -2.03 -5.57 13.25
CA ARG A 14 -1.18 -4.39 13.18
C ARG A 14 0.27 -4.82 13.11
N VAL A 15 1.00 -4.31 12.12
CA VAL A 15 2.43 -4.64 11.94
C VAL A 15 3.20 -3.34 11.81
N THR A 16 4.28 -3.20 12.57
CA THR A 16 5.31 -2.18 12.30
C THR A 16 6.54 -2.88 11.73
N VAL A 17 7.21 -2.19 10.80
CA VAL A 17 8.29 -2.78 9.99
C VAL A 17 9.54 -1.92 10.14
N ASP A 18 10.56 -2.47 10.80
CA ASP A 18 11.88 -1.87 11.03
C ASP A 18 11.80 -0.37 11.37
N GLY A 19 12.36 0.54 10.55
CA GLY A 19 12.32 1.99 10.77
C GLY A 19 10.90 2.59 10.83
N GLY A 20 9.90 1.91 10.27
CA GLY A 20 8.48 2.25 10.43
C GLY A 20 7.99 2.10 11.88
N THR A 21 8.68 1.29 12.70
CA THR A 21 8.44 1.19 14.15
C THR A 21 8.79 2.51 14.84
N ASN A 22 9.88 3.18 14.44
CA ASN A 22 10.21 4.52 14.97
C ASN A 22 9.08 5.50 14.68
N ARG A 23 8.61 5.54 13.43
CA ARG A 23 7.52 6.43 13.02
C ARG A 23 6.24 6.18 13.79
N TRP A 24 5.93 4.91 14.09
CA TRP A 24 4.78 4.57 14.91
C TRP A 24 4.96 5.04 16.36
N VAL A 25 6.13 4.85 16.97
CA VAL A 25 6.43 5.29 18.34
C VAL A 25 6.39 6.82 18.44
N ASP A 26 6.99 7.53 17.49
CA ASP A 26 6.97 8.99 17.41
C ASP A 26 5.52 9.49 17.32
N PHE A 27 4.73 8.90 16.43
CA PHE A 27 3.31 9.22 16.30
C PHE A 27 2.54 9.04 17.63
N VAL A 28 2.77 7.93 18.33
CA VAL A 28 2.12 7.68 19.62
C VAL A 28 2.53 8.72 20.66
N LYS A 29 3.82 9.03 20.79
CA LYS A 29 4.31 10.02 21.77
C LYS A 29 3.79 11.43 21.50
N GLU A 30 3.72 11.82 20.22
CA GLU A 30 3.34 13.18 19.82
C GLU A 30 1.82 13.41 19.85
N HIS A 31 1.02 12.39 19.57
CA HIS A 31 -0.41 12.56 19.27
C HIS A 31 -1.36 11.79 20.18
N ILE A 32 -0.87 10.87 21.00
CA ILE A 32 -1.69 10.03 21.86
C ILE A 32 -1.41 10.42 23.32
N GLY A 33 -2.40 11.07 23.93
CA GLY A 33 -2.29 11.55 25.32
C GLY A 33 -2.28 10.40 26.34
N PRO A 34 -1.92 10.66 27.62
CA PRO A 34 -1.77 9.63 28.65
C PRO A 34 -3.04 8.81 28.92
N GLU A 35 -4.22 9.42 28.74
CA GLU A 35 -5.52 8.78 28.96
C GLU A 35 -6.05 8.05 27.71
N GLU A 36 -5.40 8.23 26.56
CA GLU A 36 -5.80 7.62 25.32
C GLU A 36 -4.79 6.53 24.95
N GLN A 37 -5.25 5.32 24.65
CA GLN A 37 -4.35 4.23 24.28
C GLN A 37 -4.59 3.81 22.84
N LEU A 38 -3.57 3.96 22.01
CA LEU A 38 -3.53 3.29 20.73
C LEU A 38 -3.25 1.80 20.99
N LYS A 39 -3.97 0.91 20.29
CA LYS A 39 -3.71 -0.53 20.37
C LYS A 39 -2.25 -0.83 20.01
N ALA A 40 -1.61 -1.73 20.73
CA ALA A 40 -0.25 -2.14 20.41
C ALA A 40 -0.18 -2.86 19.05
N PRO A 41 0.97 -2.80 18.34
CA PRO A 41 1.24 -3.66 17.20
C PRO A 41 1.17 -5.14 17.59
N ASP A 42 0.53 -5.96 16.76
CA ASP A 42 0.52 -7.42 16.94
C ASP A 42 1.88 -8.02 16.56
N LEU A 43 2.56 -7.41 15.59
CA LEU A 43 3.89 -7.79 15.13
C LEU A 43 4.80 -6.57 14.96
N VAL A 44 6.07 -6.77 15.28
CA VAL A 44 7.18 -5.86 14.93
C VAL A 44 8.21 -6.68 14.16
N THR A 45 8.45 -6.35 12.89
CA THR A 45 9.28 -7.17 12.00
C THR A 45 10.41 -6.36 11.38
N GLY A 46 11.56 -6.95 11.12
CA GLY A 46 12.68 -6.28 10.45
C GLY A 46 14.01 -6.95 10.76
N ASP A 47 15.07 -6.60 10.04
CA ASP A 47 16.43 -6.86 10.51
C ASP A 47 16.87 -5.91 11.64
N PHE A 48 16.14 -4.80 11.82
CA PHE A 48 16.27 -3.80 12.87
C PHE A 48 17.55 -2.96 12.76
N ASP A 49 18.00 -2.68 11.53
CA ASP A 49 19.13 -1.78 11.28
C ASP A 49 18.75 -0.29 11.32
N SER A 50 17.47 0.02 11.13
CA SER A 50 16.95 1.39 11.14
C SER A 50 16.10 1.70 12.37
N CYS A 51 15.57 0.68 13.05
CA CYS A 51 14.83 0.86 14.30
C CYS A 51 15.75 1.29 15.46
N THR A 52 15.37 2.31 16.23
CA THR A 52 16.16 2.80 17.36
C THR A 52 15.97 1.95 18.62
N ASP A 53 16.97 1.94 19.51
CA ASP A 53 16.91 1.26 20.81
C ASP A 53 15.75 1.76 21.67
N GLU A 54 15.43 3.05 21.58
CA GLU A 54 14.30 3.65 22.30
C GLU A 54 12.96 3.08 21.80
N SER A 55 12.77 3.03 20.48
CA SER A 55 11.56 2.48 19.88
C SER A 55 11.42 0.99 20.17
N MET A 56 12.53 0.24 20.08
CA MET A 56 12.56 -1.18 20.43
C MET A 56 12.21 -1.42 21.90
N SER A 57 12.77 -0.61 22.81
CA SER A 57 12.45 -0.67 24.25
C SER A 57 11.00 -0.30 24.52
N TYR A 58 10.42 0.61 23.75
CA TYR A 58 9.01 0.99 23.86
C TYR A 58 8.09 -0.17 23.44
N VAL A 59 8.27 -0.74 22.25
CA VAL A 59 7.40 -1.83 21.77
C VAL A 59 7.61 -3.15 22.52
N THR A 60 8.80 -3.38 23.09
CA THR A 60 9.04 -4.53 23.98
C THR A 60 8.18 -4.42 25.25
N ARG A 61 8.05 -3.22 25.83
CA ARG A 61 7.19 -2.98 27.00
C ARG A 61 5.70 -3.16 26.71
N LEU A 62 5.30 -3.04 25.44
CA LEU A 62 3.92 -3.29 25.01
C LEU A 62 3.60 -4.78 24.81
N ASN A 63 4.55 -5.70 25.05
CA ASN A 63 4.40 -7.14 24.80
C ASN A 63 4.06 -7.49 23.33
N CYS A 64 4.55 -6.68 22.39
CA CYS A 64 4.42 -6.99 20.97
C CYS A 64 5.24 -8.24 20.59
N ARG A 65 4.77 -9.03 19.61
CA ARG A 65 5.58 -10.14 19.08
C ARG A 65 6.61 -9.61 18.09
N ILE A 66 7.88 -9.63 18.50
CA ILE A 66 9.01 -9.16 17.69
C ILE A 66 9.58 -10.34 16.88
N ILE A 67 9.75 -10.17 15.57
CA ILE A 67 10.31 -11.18 14.65
C ILE A 67 11.45 -10.57 13.85
N LYS A 68 12.67 -11.06 14.08
CA LYS A 68 13.84 -10.63 13.32
C LYS A 68 13.86 -11.30 11.94
N THR A 69 14.12 -10.52 10.90
CA THR A 69 14.15 -10.98 9.50
C THR A 69 15.50 -10.62 8.85
N PRO A 70 16.57 -11.40 9.12
CA PRO A 70 17.95 -11.02 8.76
C PRO A 70 18.27 -11.16 7.26
N ASP A 71 17.39 -11.75 6.45
CA ASP A 71 17.60 -11.89 5.00
C ASP A 71 17.82 -10.53 4.34
N GLN A 72 18.88 -10.44 3.54
CA GLN A 72 19.31 -9.24 2.84
C GLN A 72 18.90 -9.24 1.36
N ASN A 73 18.32 -10.34 0.86
CA ASN A 73 17.85 -10.45 -0.53
C ASN A 73 16.43 -9.90 -0.72
N ALA A 74 15.76 -9.48 0.35
CA ALA A 74 14.41 -8.93 0.33
C ALA A 74 14.29 -7.75 1.30
N THR A 75 13.52 -6.73 0.91
CA THR A 75 13.24 -5.58 1.78
C THR A 75 12.41 -5.97 2.99
N ASP A 76 12.46 -5.19 4.08
CA ASP A 76 11.64 -5.45 5.27
C ASP A 76 10.14 -5.44 4.97
N PHE A 77 9.69 -4.64 3.99
CA PHE A 77 8.31 -4.72 3.53
C PHE A 77 8.00 -6.11 2.96
N THR A 78 8.81 -6.65 2.05
CA THR A 78 8.60 -8.01 1.52
C THR A 78 8.66 -9.07 2.64
N LYS A 79 9.67 -8.99 3.52
CA LYS A 79 9.85 -9.90 4.66
C LYS A 79 8.66 -9.83 5.64
N SER A 80 8.03 -8.66 5.81
CA SER A 80 6.83 -8.50 6.65
C SER A 80 5.63 -9.26 6.09
N LEU A 81 5.42 -9.27 4.76
CA LEU A 81 4.35 -10.05 4.13
C LEU A 81 4.59 -11.55 4.28
N MET A 82 5.84 -12.00 4.13
CA MET A 82 6.22 -13.40 4.38
C MET A 82 5.98 -13.79 5.84
N THR A 83 6.24 -12.88 6.78
CA THR A 83 5.97 -13.08 8.19
C THR A 83 4.47 -13.19 8.48
N LEU A 84 3.64 -12.34 7.86
CA LEU A 84 2.17 -12.46 7.96
C LEU A 84 1.67 -13.82 7.49
N GLN A 85 2.26 -14.35 6.40
CA GLN A 85 1.92 -15.67 5.88
C GLN A 85 2.36 -16.79 6.84
N SER A 86 3.63 -16.81 7.26
CA SER A 86 4.21 -17.89 8.07
C SER A 86 3.63 -17.97 9.49
N THR A 87 3.21 -16.83 10.04
CA THR A 87 2.56 -16.76 11.37
C THR A 87 1.06 -17.11 11.33
N GLY A 88 0.49 -17.30 10.14
CA GLY A 88 -0.94 -17.59 9.96
C GLY A 88 -1.87 -16.38 10.11
N TYR A 89 -1.32 -15.16 10.31
CA TYR A 89 -2.13 -13.94 10.35
C TYR A 89 -2.79 -13.62 9.01
N ALA A 90 -2.15 -13.99 7.89
CA ALA A 90 -2.70 -13.86 6.55
C ALA A 90 -4.10 -14.51 6.41
N ASN A 91 -4.31 -15.67 7.05
CA ASN A 91 -5.60 -16.38 7.03
C ASN A 91 -6.71 -15.67 7.82
N LYS A 92 -6.36 -14.65 8.62
CA LYS A 92 -7.31 -13.92 9.47
C LYS A 92 -7.79 -12.62 8.84
N ILE A 93 -7.18 -12.18 7.75
CA ILE A 93 -7.39 -10.87 7.12
C ILE A 93 -7.79 -11.02 5.65
N SER A 94 -8.58 -10.08 5.14
CA SER A 94 -9.00 -10.07 3.73
C SER A 94 -8.19 -9.12 2.87
N ARG A 95 -7.48 -8.15 3.46
CA ARG A 95 -6.68 -7.13 2.76
C ARG A 95 -5.52 -6.68 3.64
N VAL A 96 -4.43 -6.24 3.02
CA VAL A 96 -3.33 -5.53 3.67
C VAL A 96 -3.32 -4.09 3.17
N LEU A 97 -3.35 -3.13 4.09
CA LEU A 97 -3.11 -1.72 3.80
C LEU A 97 -1.76 -1.33 4.39
N VAL A 98 -0.84 -0.93 3.53
CA VAL A 98 0.52 -0.54 3.88
C VAL A 98 0.58 0.97 3.92
N LEU A 99 0.90 1.53 5.09
CA LEU A 99 1.20 2.95 5.21
C LEU A 99 2.68 3.14 4.87
N CYS A 100 2.95 3.81 3.75
CA CYS A 100 4.31 4.03 3.25
C CYS A 100 4.44 5.44 2.66
N GLU A 101 5.67 5.82 2.35
CA GLU A 101 5.94 7.06 1.63
C GLU A 101 6.26 6.76 0.16
N SER A 102 5.70 7.57 -0.74
CA SER A 102 6.06 7.67 -2.15
C SER A 102 6.99 8.87 -2.39
N SER A 103 7.74 9.26 -1.36
CA SER A 103 8.72 10.35 -1.36
C SER A 103 10.04 9.87 -0.75
N GLY A 104 11.13 10.64 -0.91
CA GLY A 104 12.44 10.27 -0.39
C GLY A 104 13.22 9.33 -1.30
N ARG A 105 13.69 8.19 -0.76
CA ARG A 105 14.55 7.23 -1.48
C ARG A 105 13.80 6.57 -2.64
N LEU A 106 14.09 6.99 -3.87
CA LEU A 106 13.47 6.47 -5.09
C LEU A 106 13.61 4.94 -5.21
N ASP A 107 14.77 4.39 -4.85
CA ASP A 107 15.01 2.95 -4.88
C ASP A 107 14.04 2.18 -3.96
N GLN A 108 13.71 2.74 -2.79
CA GLN A 108 12.73 2.16 -1.85
C GLN A 108 11.29 2.30 -2.37
N ILE A 109 10.96 3.41 -3.04
CA ILE A 109 9.67 3.56 -3.72
C ILE A 109 9.50 2.46 -4.77
N MET A 110 10.54 2.22 -5.59
CA MET A 110 10.52 1.15 -6.58
C MET A 110 10.50 -0.25 -5.93
N ALA A 111 11.17 -0.43 -4.79
CA ALA A 111 11.11 -1.69 -4.03
C ALA A 111 9.71 -1.97 -3.46
N ASN A 112 8.97 -0.94 -3.04
CA ASN A 112 7.57 -1.08 -2.63
C ASN A 112 6.70 -1.55 -3.79
N ILE A 113 6.89 -0.98 -4.99
CA ILE A 113 6.19 -1.42 -6.20
C ILE A 113 6.58 -2.87 -6.54
N ASN A 114 7.88 -3.21 -6.53
CA ASN A 114 8.33 -4.59 -6.75
C ASN A 114 7.72 -5.57 -5.74
N THR A 115 7.56 -5.16 -4.48
CA THR A 115 6.90 -5.98 -3.46
C THR A 115 5.44 -6.30 -3.84
N LEU A 116 4.71 -5.40 -4.50
CA LEU A 116 3.36 -5.70 -5.01
C LEU A 116 3.35 -6.81 -6.07
N PHE A 117 4.39 -6.90 -6.92
CA PHE A 117 4.54 -8.01 -7.89
C PHE A 117 4.80 -9.35 -7.18
N LEU A 118 5.48 -9.32 -6.04
CA LEU A 118 5.73 -10.51 -5.22
C LEU A 118 4.53 -10.89 -4.34
N ALA A 119 3.72 -9.90 -3.94
CA ALA A 119 2.65 -10.05 -2.97
C ALA A 119 1.63 -11.13 -3.38
N GLY A 120 1.28 -11.25 -4.66
CA GLY A 120 0.34 -12.29 -5.13
C GLY A 120 0.87 -13.72 -4.93
N LYS A 121 2.20 -13.92 -4.90
CA LYS A 121 2.82 -15.22 -4.60
C LYS A 121 2.91 -15.46 -3.09
N ILE A 122 3.17 -14.40 -2.32
CA ILE A 122 3.33 -14.48 -0.86
C ILE A 122 1.97 -14.63 -0.16
N LEU A 123 0.99 -13.84 -0.58
CA LEU A 123 -0.36 -13.72 -0.01
C LEU A 123 -1.44 -13.91 -1.10
N PRO A 124 -1.61 -15.12 -1.67
CA PRO A 124 -2.46 -15.34 -2.85
C PRO A 124 -3.95 -15.01 -2.67
N LYS A 125 -4.44 -14.91 -1.44
CA LYS A 125 -5.84 -14.61 -1.12
C LYS A 125 -6.05 -13.21 -0.51
N THR A 126 -4.98 -12.42 -0.39
CA THR A 126 -5.01 -11.17 0.37
C THR A 126 -4.39 -10.05 -0.46
N PRO A 127 -5.19 -9.23 -1.17
CA PRO A 127 -4.66 -8.10 -1.91
C PRO A 127 -3.95 -7.09 -0.99
N VAL A 128 -2.89 -6.49 -1.54
CA VAL A 128 -2.03 -5.53 -0.85
C VAL A 128 -2.18 -4.17 -1.50
N PHE A 129 -2.45 -3.16 -0.67
CA PHE A 129 -2.66 -1.77 -1.07
C PHE A 129 -1.60 -0.90 -0.42
N LEU A 130 -1.02 0.02 -1.18
CA LEU A 130 -0.11 1.04 -0.69
C LEU A 130 -0.88 2.34 -0.49
N ARG A 131 -0.74 2.94 0.69
CA ARG A 131 -1.28 4.25 1.01
C ARG A 131 -0.12 5.18 1.33
N SER A 132 0.01 6.25 0.55
CA SER A 132 0.99 7.32 0.79
C SER A 132 0.35 8.69 0.61
N SER A 133 0.55 9.61 1.55
CA SER A 133 -0.04 10.95 1.58
C SER A 133 -1.54 10.99 1.24
N ASN A 134 -1.93 11.31 -0.01
CA ASN A 134 -3.31 11.28 -0.52
C ASN A 134 -3.53 10.23 -1.63
N SER A 135 -2.55 9.38 -1.91
CA SER A 135 -2.61 8.31 -2.91
C SER A 135 -2.93 6.94 -2.31
N LEU A 136 -3.69 6.14 -3.06
CA LEU A 136 -3.93 4.71 -2.84
C LEU A 136 -3.56 3.95 -4.12
N SER A 137 -2.70 2.94 -4.01
CA SER A 137 -2.20 2.19 -5.16
C SER A 137 -2.20 0.68 -4.92
N TRP A 138 -2.43 -0.10 -5.97
CA TRP A 138 -2.29 -1.57 -5.93
C TRP A 138 -2.06 -2.12 -7.34
N LEU A 139 -1.57 -3.37 -7.40
CA LEU A 139 -1.30 -4.04 -8.66
C LEU A 139 -2.57 -4.74 -9.17
N LEU A 140 -2.94 -4.45 -10.42
CA LEU A 140 -3.92 -5.20 -11.19
C LEU A 140 -3.16 -6.27 -11.99
N PRO A 141 -3.35 -7.58 -11.77
CA PRO A 141 -2.78 -8.60 -12.64
C PRO A 141 -3.45 -8.58 -14.04
N ALA A 142 -2.89 -9.33 -15.00
CA ALA A 142 -3.56 -9.56 -16.28
C ALA A 142 -4.99 -10.13 -16.06
N GLY A 143 -5.96 -9.63 -16.83
CA GLY A 143 -7.37 -10.02 -16.71
C GLY A 143 -8.34 -8.85 -16.81
N ASN A 144 -9.54 -9.06 -16.28
CA ASN A 144 -10.61 -8.07 -16.21
C ASN A 144 -10.81 -7.63 -14.75
N HIS A 145 -10.98 -6.33 -14.53
CA HIS A 145 -11.14 -5.73 -13.22
C HIS A 145 -12.33 -4.77 -13.25
N LEU A 146 -13.11 -4.75 -12.18
CA LEU A 146 -14.16 -3.77 -11.94
C LEU A 146 -13.86 -3.07 -10.63
N ILE A 147 -13.67 -1.75 -10.69
CA ILE A 147 -13.33 -0.92 -9.53
C ILE A 147 -14.52 0.01 -9.26
N ALA A 148 -15.15 -0.15 -8.11
CA ALA A 148 -16.15 0.79 -7.61
C ALA A 148 -15.47 2.05 -7.08
N ILE A 149 -15.83 3.21 -7.64
CA ILE A 149 -15.32 4.52 -7.31
C ILE A 149 -16.36 5.25 -6.46
N PRO A 150 -15.99 5.74 -5.25
CA PRO A 150 -16.92 6.52 -4.44
C PRO A 150 -17.47 7.74 -5.20
N PRO A 151 -18.79 8.02 -5.14
CA PRO A 151 -19.43 9.12 -5.89
C PRO A 151 -18.73 10.47 -5.73
N ARG A 152 -18.25 10.75 -4.50
CA ARG A 152 -17.48 11.95 -4.19
C ARG A 152 -16.24 12.12 -5.07
N LEU A 153 -15.48 11.04 -5.31
CA LEU A 153 -14.26 11.11 -6.12
C LEU A 153 -14.56 11.40 -7.58
N VAL A 154 -15.72 10.92 -8.08
CA VAL A 154 -16.20 11.22 -9.45
C VAL A 154 -16.59 12.68 -9.56
N HIS A 155 -17.43 13.16 -8.64
CA HIS A 155 -17.92 14.54 -8.61
C HIS A 155 -16.79 15.58 -8.44
N GLU A 156 -15.80 15.28 -7.60
CA GLU A 156 -14.64 16.16 -7.38
C GLU A 156 -13.55 15.98 -8.45
N HIS A 157 -13.76 15.13 -9.47
CA HIS A 157 -12.78 14.82 -10.51
C HIS A 157 -11.39 14.46 -9.96
N ILE A 158 -11.38 13.63 -8.92
CA ILE A 158 -10.13 13.16 -8.32
C ILE A 158 -9.34 12.36 -9.36
N TRP A 159 -8.02 12.47 -9.30
CA TRP A 159 -7.14 11.88 -10.30
C TRP A 159 -7.00 10.36 -10.09
N CYS A 160 -6.73 9.66 -11.19
CA CYS A 160 -6.27 8.28 -11.20
C CYS A 160 -5.20 8.06 -12.28
N SER A 161 -4.56 6.89 -12.25
CA SER A 161 -3.51 6.52 -13.19
C SER A 161 -3.45 5.00 -13.38
N LEU A 162 -3.07 4.60 -14.60
CA LEU A 162 -2.76 3.23 -15.01
C LEU A 162 -1.31 3.21 -15.49
N ILE A 163 -0.44 2.55 -14.72
CA ILE A 163 1.01 2.61 -14.92
C ILE A 163 1.56 1.22 -15.26
N PRO A 164 2.11 1.00 -16.46
CA PRO A 164 2.65 -0.27 -16.92
C PRO A 164 4.06 -0.49 -16.37
N VAL A 165 4.16 -0.75 -15.06
CA VAL A 165 5.46 -0.99 -14.41
C VAL A 165 6.01 -2.36 -14.83
N GLY A 166 7.27 -2.41 -15.20
CA GLY A 166 8.01 -3.65 -15.47
C GLY A 166 7.94 -4.15 -16.91
N HIS A 167 6.78 -4.08 -17.58
CA HIS A 167 6.64 -4.47 -18.98
C HIS A 167 5.48 -3.72 -19.66
N ARG A 168 5.47 -3.72 -21.00
CA ARG A 168 4.33 -3.27 -21.81
C ARG A 168 3.03 -4.03 -21.46
N ALA A 169 1.90 -3.37 -21.61
CA ALA A 169 0.58 -3.98 -21.52
C ALA A 169 -0.40 -3.35 -22.51
N VAL A 170 -1.25 -4.16 -23.14
CA VAL A 170 -2.39 -3.71 -23.93
C VAL A 170 -3.61 -3.65 -23.02
N CYS A 171 -4.27 -2.50 -22.97
CA CYS A 171 -5.44 -2.33 -22.11
C CYS A 171 -6.59 -1.59 -22.79
N SER A 172 -7.79 -1.92 -22.31
CA SER A 172 -9.06 -1.24 -22.63
C SER A 172 -9.75 -0.88 -21.33
N THR A 173 -10.42 0.27 -21.29
CA THR A 173 -11.11 0.75 -20.08
C THR A 173 -12.47 1.36 -20.40
N SER A 174 -13.37 1.33 -19.41
CA SER A 174 -14.61 2.12 -19.39
C SER A 174 -14.72 2.88 -18.06
N GLY A 175 -15.61 3.88 -18.00
CA GLY A 175 -15.82 4.69 -16.79
C GLY A 175 -14.74 5.73 -16.45
N LEU A 176 -13.62 5.77 -17.19
CA LEU A 176 -12.63 6.85 -17.09
C LEU A 176 -12.99 8.02 -18.00
N ARG A 177 -12.51 9.23 -17.65
CA ARG A 177 -12.65 10.43 -18.49
C ARG A 177 -11.92 10.27 -19.81
N TRP A 178 -10.72 9.67 -19.77
CA TRP A 178 -9.96 9.30 -20.95
C TRP A 178 -9.84 7.78 -20.99
N ASN A 179 -10.84 7.12 -21.58
CA ASN A 179 -10.83 5.68 -21.76
C ASN A 179 -9.79 5.24 -22.79
N LEU A 180 -9.29 4.02 -22.60
CA LEU A 180 -8.39 3.35 -23.53
C LEU A 180 -9.18 2.29 -24.31
N ASP A 181 -8.89 2.15 -25.60
CA ASP A 181 -9.45 1.09 -26.47
C ASP A 181 -8.30 0.35 -27.15
N ASN A 182 -8.02 -0.87 -26.67
CA ASN A 182 -6.90 -1.72 -27.08
C ASN A 182 -5.57 -0.96 -27.25
N ARG A 183 -5.25 -0.08 -26.29
CA ARG A 183 -4.05 0.75 -26.36
C ARG A 183 -2.87 0.06 -25.69
N VAL A 184 -1.72 0.11 -26.36
CA VAL A 184 -0.43 -0.25 -25.75
C VAL A 184 -0.06 0.83 -24.73
N THR A 185 0.26 0.40 -23.51
CA THR A 185 0.81 1.21 -22.44
C THR A 185 2.22 0.70 -22.12
N GLU A 186 3.19 1.61 -22.11
CA GLU A 186 4.61 1.30 -21.87
C GLU A 186 5.37 2.57 -21.48
N PHE A 187 6.37 2.45 -20.59
CA PHE A 187 7.28 3.56 -20.29
C PHE A 187 8.06 3.98 -21.54
N GLY A 188 8.17 5.28 -21.79
CA GLY A 188 8.71 5.84 -23.05
C GLY A 188 7.66 6.00 -24.15
N SER A 189 6.43 5.56 -23.91
CA SER A 189 5.27 5.77 -24.78
C SER A 189 4.07 6.22 -23.93
N LEU A 190 2.90 5.59 -24.09
CA LEU A 190 1.70 5.92 -23.34
C LEU A 190 1.75 5.36 -21.91
N VAL A 191 1.68 6.26 -20.93
CA VAL A 191 1.34 5.96 -19.54
C VAL A 191 0.15 6.84 -19.17
N SER A 192 -0.98 6.24 -18.79
CA SER A 192 -2.19 6.99 -18.44
C SER A 192 -2.01 7.60 -17.04
N THR A 193 -1.44 8.79 -16.98
CA THR A 193 -1.32 9.59 -15.75
C THR A 193 -2.25 10.80 -15.80
N SER A 194 -2.63 11.32 -14.63
CA SER A 194 -3.58 12.44 -14.52
C SER A 194 -4.92 12.21 -15.23
N ASN A 195 -5.38 10.96 -15.25
CA ASN A 195 -6.74 10.61 -15.68
C ASN A 195 -7.74 10.97 -14.57
N THR A 196 -9.03 10.88 -14.83
CA THR A 196 -10.09 11.03 -13.82
C THR A 196 -11.31 10.18 -14.19
N TYR A 197 -12.38 10.25 -13.42
CA TYR A 197 -13.55 9.39 -13.56
C TYR A 197 -14.65 10.08 -14.36
N ALA A 198 -15.31 9.32 -15.22
CA ALA A 198 -16.58 9.69 -15.85
C ALA A 198 -17.77 9.01 -15.14
N GLU A 199 -17.53 7.84 -14.52
CA GLU A 199 -18.55 7.00 -13.90
C GLU A 199 -18.09 6.51 -12.51
N GLU A 200 -19.03 6.00 -11.73
CA GLU A 200 -18.77 5.40 -10.40
C GLU A 200 -18.25 3.97 -10.47
N GLU A 201 -18.15 3.40 -11.68
CA GLU A 201 -17.57 2.10 -11.93
C GLU A 201 -16.54 2.22 -13.05
N VAL A 202 -15.35 1.68 -12.83
CA VAL A 202 -14.27 1.64 -13.82
C VAL A 202 -13.98 0.19 -14.15
N GLU A 203 -14.20 -0.19 -15.41
CA GLU A 203 -13.79 -1.49 -15.93
C GLU A 203 -12.42 -1.36 -16.59
N ILE A 204 -11.53 -2.31 -16.31
CA ILE A 204 -10.19 -2.39 -16.92
C ILE A 204 -9.94 -3.82 -17.38
N LYS A 205 -9.65 -3.97 -18.68
CA LYS A 205 -9.16 -5.21 -19.27
C LYS A 205 -7.72 -5.02 -19.70
N THR A 206 -6.81 -5.89 -19.25
CA THR A 206 -5.37 -5.79 -19.54
C THR A 206 -4.73 -7.16 -19.76
N ASP A 207 -3.79 -7.25 -20.70
CA ASP A 207 -3.04 -8.49 -20.99
C ASP A 207 -1.80 -8.69 -20.10
N GLY A 208 -1.38 -7.66 -19.39
CA GLY A 208 -0.27 -7.66 -18.43
C GLY A 208 -0.63 -6.86 -17.18
N PRO A 209 0.12 -7.02 -16.07
CA PRO A 209 -0.12 -6.23 -14.88
C PRO A 209 0.05 -4.73 -15.09
N LEU A 210 -0.79 -3.98 -14.39
CA LEU A 210 -0.79 -2.52 -14.34
C LEU A 210 -0.84 -2.09 -12.87
N LEU A 211 -0.04 -1.10 -12.50
CA LEU A 211 -0.20 -0.42 -11.22
C LEU A 211 -1.35 0.58 -11.36
N TRP A 212 -2.45 0.31 -10.66
CA TRP A 212 -3.50 1.28 -10.46
C TRP A 212 -3.09 2.22 -9.32
N CYS A 213 -3.30 3.52 -9.53
CA CYS A 213 -2.99 4.57 -8.56
C CYS A 213 -4.12 5.60 -8.59
N MET A 214 -4.63 6.00 -7.43
CA MET A 214 -5.73 6.96 -7.34
C MET A 214 -5.56 7.92 -6.17
N GLY A 215 -6.03 9.16 -6.36
CA GLY A 215 -6.20 10.11 -5.29
C GLY A 215 -7.35 9.73 -4.36
N THR A 216 -7.18 10.03 -3.07
CA THR A 216 -8.19 9.88 -2.01
C THR A 216 -8.76 11.22 -1.55
N SER A 217 -8.13 12.33 -1.96
CA SER A 217 -8.55 13.71 -1.77
C SER A 217 -8.07 14.54 -2.97
N PRO A 218 -8.52 15.81 -3.11
CA PRO A 218 -7.98 16.73 -4.11
C PRO A 218 -6.45 16.82 -4.03
N LYS A 219 -5.81 17.16 -5.15
CA LYS A 219 -4.37 17.44 -5.17
C LYS A 219 -4.09 18.54 -4.15
N ASP A 220 -3.10 18.33 -3.30
CA ASP A 220 -2.62 19.37 -2.40
C ASP A 220 -2.20 20.56 -3.28
N MET A 221 -2.79 21.74 -3.02
CA MET A 221 -2.28 23.01 -3.56
C MET A 221 -1.05 23.44 -2.78
#